data_AF-A0AA96E2Y0-F1
#
_entry.id   AF-A0AA96E2Y0-F1
#
_cell.length_a   1.000
_cell.length_b   1.000
_cell.length_c   1.000
_cell.angle_alpha   90.00
_cell.angle_beta   90.00
_cell.angle_gamma   90.00
#
_symmetry.space_group_name_H-M   'P 1'
#
loop_
_entity.id
_entity.type
_entity.pdbx_description
1 polymer ?
#
loop_
_entity_poly.entity_id
_entity_poly.type
_entity_poly.pdbx_seq_one_letter_code
_entity_poly.pdbx_strand_id
1 'polypeptide(L)'
;MCPRWCPPRSPRRWPSASTPLEPHHPRGTAAAGESVIHEVIAMSLMITDECINCDVCEPECPNDAISPGEEIYVIDPGLCTECVGHFDEPQCQQVCPVDCIPLDPNRPETKEQLLKKYHLITAA
;
A
#
# COMPACT_ATOMS: atom_id res chain seq x y z
N MET A 1 18.46 13.30 28.89
CA MET A 1 18.07 14.41 28.00
C MET A 1 16.98 13.91 27.05
N CYS A 2 15.77 14.47 27.14
CA CYS A 2 14.68 14.38 26.15
C CYS A 2 13.97 15.75 26.15
N PRO A 3 13.99 16.53 25.07
CA PRO A 3 13.40 17.86 25.07
C PRO A 3 11.88 17.79 24.83
N ARG A 4 11.17 17.61 25.94
CA ARG A 4 10.03 18.42 26.41
C ARG A 4 9.48 19.48 25.43
N TRP A 5 8.69 19.07 24.44
CA TRP A 5 7.83 19.95 23.65
C TRP A 5 6.38 19.43 23.68
N CYS A 6 5.68 19.73 24.75
CA CYS A 6 4.23 19.63 24.82
C CYS A 6 3.71 20.99 25.32
N PRO A 7 3.06 21.81 24.47
CA PRO A 7 2.50 23.07 24.91
C PRO A 7 1.21 22.86 25.73
N PRO A 8 0.89 23.78 26.67
CA PRO A 8 -0.22 23.61 27.62
C PRO A 8 -1.60 23.90 27.01
N ARG A 9 -2.59 23.11 27.43
CA ARG A 9 -4.03 23.32 27.21
C ARG A 9 -4.47 24.70 27.73
N SER A 10 -4.87 25.60 26.83
CA SER A 10 -5.61 26.82 27.20
C SER A 10 -7.13 26.60 27.07
N PRO A 11 -7.95 27.01 28.06
CA PRO A 11 -9.41 26.93 27.97
C PRO A 11 -9.95 28.22 27.35
N ARG A 12 -10.41 28.17 26.10
CA ARG A 12 -11.14 29.29 25.49
C ARG A 12 -12.59 28.93 25.24
N ARG A 13 -13.40 29.28 26.23
CA ARG A 13 -14.64 30.06 26.15
C ARG A 13 -15.50 29.80 24.89
N TRP A 14 -16.54 29.00 25.09
CA TRP A 14 -17.67 28.84 24.17
C TRP A 14 -18.47 30.16 24.06
N PRO A 15 -18.75 30.69 22.86
CA PRO A 15 -19.87 31.57 22.63
C PRO A 15 -21.15 30.78 22.35
N SER A 16 -22.21 31.17 23.04
CA SER A 16 -23.57 30.65 23.01
C SER A 16 -24.35 31.08 21.75
N ALA A 17 -25.05 30.10 21.19
CA ALA A 17 -26.43 30.17 20.68
C ALA A 17 -26.79 31.02 19.43
N SER A 18 -27.39 30.30 18.47
CA SER A 18 -28.59 30.69 17.70
C SER A 18 -28.46 31.47 16.39
N THR A 19 -28.35 30.73 15.28
CA THR A 19 -29.12 31.04 14.05
C THR A 19 -29.50 29.75 13.32
N PRO A 20 -30.81 29.44 13.12
CA PRO A 20 -31.26 28.40 12.21
C PRO A 20 -31.71 28.97 10.84
N LEU A 21 -31.80 28.08 9.84
CA LEU A 21 -32.36 28.22 8.46
C LEU A 21 -31.31 28.63 7.38
N GLU A 22 -31.09 27.93 6.25
CA GLU A 22 -31.84 26.88 5.53
C GLU A 22 -30.94 25.93 4.70
N PRO A 23 -31.40 24.70 4.38
CA PRO A 23 -30.76 23.79 3.44
C PRO A 23 -31.29 23.97 2.02
N HIS A 24 -30.45 24.48 1.11
CA HIS A 24 -30.68 24.39 -0.33
C HIS A 24 -29.73 23.36 -0.97
N HIS A 25 -30.25 22.16 -1.24
CA HIS A 25 -29.85 21.47 -2.46
C HIS A 25 -31.00 20.63 -3.04
N PRO A 26 -31.37 20.86 -4.30
CA PRO A 26 -32.48 20.14 -4.93
C PRO A 26 -32.09 18.70 -5.27
N ARG A 27 -33.09 17.82 -5.11
CA ARG A 27 -33.10 16.42 -5.54
C ARG A 27 -33.01 16.35 -7.06
N GLY A 28 -32.03 15.59 -7.56
CA GLY A 28 -31.86 15.26 -8.98
C GLY A 28 -31.40 13.81 -9.15
N THR A 29 -32.40 12.94 -9.33
CA THR A 29 -32.44 11.70 -10.11
C THR A 29 -31.22 10.76 -10.13
N ALA A 30 -31.47 9.55 -9.62
CA ALA A 30 -30.71 8.34 -9.88
C ALA A 30 -30.40 8.16 -11.38
N ALA A 31 -29.12 8.04 -11.71
CA ALA A 31 -28.63 7.37 -12.90
C ALA A 31 -27.88 6.12 -12.44
N ALA A 32 -28.41 4.96 -12.83
CA ALA A 32 -27.79 3.66 -12.64
C ALA A 32 -26.57 3.52 -13.55
N GLY A 33 -25.51 2.90 -13.01
CA GLY A 33 -24.57 2.06 -13.75
C GLY A 33 -23.66 2.74 -14.77
N GLU A 34 -22.43 3.02 -14.35
CA GLU A 34 -21.24 2.52 -15.04
C GLU A 34 -20.07 2.61 -14.04
N SER A 35 -20.02 1.69 -13.07
CA SER A 35 -18.82 1.45 -12.27
C SER A 35 -17.78 0.83 -13.21
N VAL A 36 -17.05 1.66 -13.94
CA VAL A 36 -15.90 1.21 -14.71
C VAL A 36 -14.80 0.80 -13.72
N ILE A 37 -14.79 -0.49 -13.37
CA ILE A 37 -13.61 -1.33 -13.18
C ILE A 37 -12.37 -0.67 -12.55
N HIS A 38 -12.52 0.02 -11.41
CA HIS A 38 -11.49 0.01 -10.36
C HIS A 38 -11.43 -1.39 -9.71
N GLU A 39 -11.39 -2.39 -10.57
CA GLU A 39 -11.14 -3.78 -10.28
C GLU A 39 -9.65 -3.79 -9.94
N VAL A 40 -9.39 -3.87 -8.65
CA VAL A 40 -8.06 -3.99 -8.05
C VAL A 40 -7.44 -5.26 -8.62
N ILE A 41 -6.81 -5.12 -9.79
CA ILE A 41 -5.86 -6.11 -10.27
C ILE A 41 -4.66 -5.90 -9.37
N ALA A 42 -4.53 -6.73 -8.35
CA ALA A 42 -3.27 -6.88 -7.63
C ALA A 42 -2.26 -7.48 -8.62
N MET A 43 -1.02 -7.04 -8.53
CA MET A 43 0.01 -7.12 -9.56
C MET A 43 1.33 -7.36 -8.84
N SER A 44 2.25 -8.14 -9.39
CA SER A 44 3.56 -8.37 -8.76
C SER A 44 4.15 -7.04 -8.27
N LEU A 45 4.79 -6.98 -7.11
CA LEU A 45 5.30 -5.71 -6.63
C LEU A 45 6.50 -5.22 -7.45
N MET A 46 6.69 -3.91 -7.52
CA MET A 46 7.90 -3.27 -8.06
C MET A 46 8.44 -2.25 -7.08
N ILE A 47 9.74 -1.94 -7.17
CA ILE A 47 10.39 -0.88 -6.39
C ILE A 47 10.60 0.32 -7.31
N THR A 48 10.18 1.50 -6.88
CA THR A 48 10.33 2.74 -7.66
C THR A 48 11.68 3.41 -7.41
N ASP A 49 11.95 4.46 -8.19
CA ASP A 49 13.13 5.33 -8.07
C ASP A 49 13.17 6.14 -6.75
N GLU A 50 12.12 6.08 -5.94
CA GLU A 50 12.10 6.66 -4.58
C GLU A 50 12.85 5.79 -3.56
N CYS A 51 13.33 4.61 -3.95
CA CYS A 51 14.13 3.74 -3.11
C CYS A 51 15.41 4.44 -2.60
N ILE A 52 15.65 4.35 -1.29
CA ILE A 52 16.81 4.96 -0.63
C ILE A 52 17.94 3.98 -0.31
N ASN A 53 17.90 2.75 -0.84
CA ASN A 53 18.90 1.69 -0.60
C ASN A 53 19.21 1.45 0.89
N CYS A 54 18.16 1.18 1.67
CA CYS A 54 18.27 0.98 3.13
C CYS A 54 18.36 -0.48 3.58
N ASP A 55 18.38 -1.43 2.65
CA ASP A 55 18.60 -2.88 2.86
C ASP A 55 17.56 -3.65 3.69
N VAL A 56 16.53 -2.97 4.22
CA VAL A 56 15.56 -3.61 5.13
C VAL A 56 14.55 -4.53 4.45
N CYS A 57 14.29 -4.39 3.15
CA CYS A 57 13.25 -5.17 2.47
C CYS A 57 13.74 -6.50 1.91
N GLU A 58 15.03 -6.64 1.60
CA GLU A 58 15.64 -7.88 1.10
C GLU A 58 15.42 -9.08 2.03
N PRO A 59 15.80 -9.02 3.33
CA PRO A 59 15.69 -10.18 4.22
C PRO A 59 14.24 -10.54 4.60
N GLU A 60 13.28 -9.66 4.31
CA GLU A 60 11.87 -9.86 4.65
C GLU A 60 11.10 -10.60 3.54
N CYS A 61 11.69 -10.74 2.34
CA CYS A 61 11.05 -11.46 1.25
C CYS A 61 11.13 -12.97 1.46
N PRO A 62 10.02 -13.70 1.63
CA PRO A 62 10.06 -15.15 1.90
C PRO A 62 10.52 -16.00 0.71
N ASN A 63 10.60 -15.42 -0.50
CA ASN A 63 10.99 -16.09 -1.73
C ASN A 63 12.31 -15.57 -2.31
N ASP A 64 13.06 -14.76 -1.56
CA ASP A 64 14.29 -14.11 -2.05
C ASP A 64 14.10 -13.35 -3.39
N ALA A 65 12.93 -12.74 -3.57
CA ALA A 65 12.58 -12.03 -4.81
C ALA A 65 13.22 -10.63 -4.91
N ILE A 66 13.74 -10.09 -3.80
CA ILE A 66 14.31 -8.75 -3.73
C ILE A 66 15.84 -8.86 -3.75
N SER A 67 16.49 -8.05 -4.58
CA SER A 67 17.96 -8.00 -4.65
C SER A 67 18.46 -6.58 -4.97
N PRO A 68 19.71 -6.24 -4.63
CA PRO A 68 20.31 -4.96 -5.00
C PRO A 68 20.51 -4.87 -6.52
N GLY A 69 19.96 -3.82 -7.15
CA GLY A 69 20.22 -3.46 -8.54
C GLY A 69 21.39 -2.47 -8.67
N GLU A 70 21.51 -1.82 -9.84
CA GLU A 70 22.58 -0.83 -10.09
C GLU A 70 22.36 0.48 -9.31
N GLU A 71 21.12 0.96 -9.24
CA GLU A 71 20.76 2.23 -8.59
C GLU A 71 19.79 2.07 -7.43
N ILE A 72 18.87 1.10 -7.52
CA ILE A 72 17.83 0.81 -6.54
C ILE A 72 17.71 -0.70 -6.35
N TYR A 73 17.06 -1.12 -5.28
CA TYR A 73 16.61 -2.51 -5.16
C TYR A 73 15.62 -2.88 -6.26
N VAL A 74 15.63 -4.15 -6.67
CA VAL A 74 14.76 -4.67 -7.72
C VAL A 74 14.01 -5.91 -7.23
N ILE A 75 12.79 -6.10 -7.74
CA ILE A 75 11.97 -7.28 -7.48
C ILE A 75 11.98 -8.17 -8.73
N ASP A 76 12.32 -9.45 -8.56
CA ASP A 76 12.10 -10.49 -9.56
C ASP A 76 10.60 -10.89 -9.55
N PRO A 77 9.85 -10.57 -10.61
CA PRO A 77 8.43 -10.92 -10.72
C PRO A 77 8.19 -12.44 -10.74
N GLY A 78 9.17 -13.24 -11.17
CA GLY A 78 9.09 -14.69 -11.20
C GLY A 78 9.05 -15.30 -9.81
N LEU A 79 9.53 -14.57 -8.79
CA LEU A 79 9.61 -14.99 -7.40
C LEU A 79 8.63 -14.23 -6.50
N CYS A 80 8.21 -13.02 -6.88
CA CYS A 80 7.25 -12.24 -6.11
C CYS A 80 5.86 -12.89 -6.12
N THR A 81 5.37 -13.30 -4.95
CA THR A 81 4.01 -13.83 -4.77
C THR A 81 3.09 -12.83 -4.05
N GLU A 82 3.52 -11.57 -3.91
CA GLU A 82 2.88 -10.60 -3.00
C GLU A 82 2.72 -11.15 -1.57
N CYS A 83 3.64 -12.03 -1.16
CA CYS A 83 3.58 -12.82 0.07
C CYS A 83 2.39 -13.79 0.19
N VAL A 84 1.54 -13.94 -0.84
CA VAL A 84 0.48 -14.94 -0.87
C VAL A 84 1.08 -16.33 -0.63
N GLY A 85 0.47 -17.07 0.30
CA GLY A 85 0.93 -18.39 0.74
C GLY A 85 1.78 -18.35 2.02
N HIS A 86 2.40 -17.21 2.33
CA HIS A 86 3.20 -17.01 3.55
C HIS A 86 2.52 -16.09 4.56
N PHE A 87 2.02 -14.94 4.10
CA PHE A 87 1.45 -13.88 4.93
C PHE A 87 0.19 -13.28 4.29
N ASP A 88 -0.59 -12.54 5.06
CA ASP A 88 -1.80 -11.84 4.58
C ASP A 88 -1.47 -10.54 3.84
N GLU A 89 -0.31 -9.93 4.14
CA GLU A 89 0.15 -8.66 3.56
C GLU A 89 1.62 -8.77 3.11
N PRO A 90 2.05 -7.96 2.11
CA PRO A 90 3.44 -7.97 1.66
C PRO A 90 4.41 -7.43 2.72
N GLN A 91 5.34 -8.27 3.17
CA GLN A 91 6.26 -7.91 4.25
C GLN A 91 7.21 -6.77 3.86
N CYS A 92 7.67 -6.74 2.60
CA CYS A 92 8.52 -5.66 2.09
C CYS A 92 7.86 -4.27 2.18
N GLN A 93 6.53 -4.18 2.00
CA GLN A 93 5.80 -2.92 2.17
C GLN A 93 5.72 -2.50 3.63
N GLN A 94 5.62 -3.45 4.58
CA GLN A 94 5.52 -3.15 6.01
C GLN A 94 6.81 -2.55 6.58
N VAL A 95 7.95 -2.84 5.96
CA VAL A 95 9.27 -2.38 6.43
C VAL A 95 9.84 -1.22 5.62
N CYS A 96 9.26 -0.87 4.47
CA CYS A 96 9.77 0.19 3.62
C CYS A 96 9.56 1.58 4.28
N PRO A 97 10.62 2.35 4.59
CA PRO A 97 10.47 3.62 5.31
C PRO A 97 9.97 4.78 4.43
N VAL A 98 9.88 4.58 3.11
CA VAL A 98 9.52 5.60 2.11
C VAL A 98 8.37 5.17 1.20
N ASP A 99 7.69 4.07 1.54
CA ASP A 99 6.51 3.56 0.83
C ASP A 99 6.69 3.40 -0.71
N CYS A 100 7.92 3.08 -1.16
CA CYS A 100 8.29 3.05 -2.58
C CYS A 100 8.08 1.69 -3.28
N ILE A 101 7.15 0.85 -2.77
CA ILE A 101 6.92 -0.52 -3.27
C ILE A 101 5.44 -0.71 -3.71
N PRO A 102 4.99 -0.08 -4.79
CA PRO A 102 3.64 -0.27 -5.33
C PRO A 102 3.48 -1.59 -6.10
N LEU A 103 2.24 -1.88 -6.49
CA LEU A 103 1.91 -2.93 -7.47
C LEU A 103 2.47 -2.56 -8.86
N ASP A 104 3.02 -3.52 -9.61
CA ASP A 104 3.54 -3.35 -10.97
C ASP A 104 2.40 -3.35 -12.02
N PRO A 105 2.07 -2.21 -12.66
CA PRO A 105 0.98 -2.13 -13.65
C PRO A 105 1.17 -3.04 -14.87
N ASN A 106 2.39 -3.50 -15.13
CA ASN A 106 2.70 -4.31 -16.31
C ASN A 106 2.63 -5.81 -16.04
N ARG A 107 2.43 -6.25 -14.79
CA ARG A 107 2.42 -7.66 -14.39
C ARG A 107 1.23 -8.01 -13.50
N PRO A 108 0.01 -7.92 -14.06
CA PRO A 108 -1.21 -8.26 -13.33
C PRO A 108 -1.28 -9.76 -13.01
N GLU A 109 -1.55 -10.11 -11.75
CA GLU A 109 -1.68 -11.50 -11.29
C GLU A 109 -2.82 -11.66 -10.29
N THR A 110 -3.70 -12.63 -10.52
CA THR A 110 -4.77 -12.96 -9.56
C THR A 110 -4.20 -13.70 -8.35
N LYS A 111 -4.92 -13.66 -7.21
CA LYS A 111 -4.56 -14.43 -6.01
C LYS A 111 -4.35 -15.92 -6.30
N GLU A 112 -5.12 -16.50 -7.21
CA GLU A 112 -4.95 -17.91 -7.63
C GLU A 112 -3.65 -18.13 -8.40
N GLN A 113 -3.27 -17.18 -9.27
CA GLN A 113 -1.99 -17.22 -9.99
C GLN A 113 -0.80 -17.09 -9.02
N LEU A 114 -0.89 -16.17 -8.06
CA LEU A 114 0.13 -15.98 -7.02
C LEU A 114 0.27 -17.22 -6.13
N LEU A 115 -0.85 -17.83 -5.72
CA LEU A 115 -0.84 -19.05 -4.93
C LEU A 115 -0.26 -20.24 -5.72
N LYS A 116 -0.58 -20.34 -7.01
CA LYS A 116 0.04 -21.34 -7.90
C LYS A 116 1.56 -21.12 -7.99
N LYS A 117 2.01 -19.86 -8.13
CA LYS A 117 3.43 -19.51 -8.13
C LYS A 117 4.11 -19.91 -6.82
N TYR A 118 3.50 -19.59 -5.68
CA TYR A 118 3.96 -20.01 -4.35
C TYR A 118 4.18 -21.53 -4.28
N HIS A 119 3.21 -22.32 -4.75
CA HIS A 119 3.36 -23.78 -4.76
C HIS A 119 4.49 -24.26 -5.68
N LEU A 120 4.77 -23.57 -6.79
CA LEU A 120 5.90 -23.91 -7.66
C LEU A 120 7.25 -23.58 -7.03
N ILE A 121 7.35 -22.46 -6.32
CA ILE A 121 8.58 -22.03 -5.64
C ILE A 121 8.90 -22.93 -4.45
N THR A 122 7.90 -23.23 -3.61
CA THR A 122 8.09 -23.97 -2.36
C THR A 122 8.13 -25.49 -2.52
N ALA A 123 7.76 -26.01 -3.69
CA ALA A 123 7.86 -27.44 -4.00
C ALA A 123 9.21 -27.85 -4.61
N ALA A 124 10.07 -26.88 -4.96
CA ALA A 124 11.41 -27.11 -5.51
C ALA A 124 12.45 -27.34 -4.40
#